data_AF-A0A857JBZ9-F1
#
_entry.id   AF-A0A857JBZ9-F1
#
_cell.length_a   1.000
_cell.length_b   1.000
_cell.length_c   1.000
_cell.angle_alpha   90.00
_cell.angle_beta   90.00
_cell.angle_gamma   90.00
#
_symmetry.space_group_name_H-M   'P 1'
#
loop_
_entity.id
_entity.type
_entity.pdbx_description
1 polymer ?
#
loop_
_entity_poly.entity_id
_entity_poly.type
_entity_poly.pdbx_seq_one_letter_code
_entity_poly.pdbx_strand_id
1 'polypeptide(L)'
;MLRSSPDSSLQESSITEMPNEVLHYLLPSRYCQSDVMSRAAQHLFSGAPRGYARVQHICEWIRDNIAYQLGVSTPTTSAQDVYLQRAGVCRDFAHLAITFCRALNIPARLVVGYVHFNDPPQDFHATFEAWLGGRWVMFDPTHLAPVEAVVRVGNGRDAKDTAFATMFGSVTMTYMHIQVNHDGQPPSENPDPIEATVQRLVMA
;
A
#
# COMPACT_ATOMS: atom_id res chain seq x y z
N MET A 1 -7.45 8.45 -22.87
CA MET A 1 -6.62 7.24 -23.03
C MET A 1 -7.44 6.03 -22.61
N LEU A 2 -7.52 5.00 -23.43
CA LEU A 2 -8.29 3.78 -23.16
C LEU A 2 -7.68 3.04 -21.95
N ARG A 3 -8.48 2.92 -20.89
CA ARG A 3 -8.15 2.19 -19.65
C ARG A 3 -8.27 0.70 -19.93
N SER A 4 -7.18 0.02 -20.23
CA SER A 4 -7.18 -1.44 -20.32
C SER A 4 -7.28 -2.03 -18.92
N SER A 5 -8.30 -2.85 -18.66
CA SER A 5 -8.37 -3.65 -17.44
C SER A 5 -7.07 -4.44 -17.27
N PRO A 6 -6.56 -4.60 -16.03
CA PRO A 6 -5.33 -5.34 -15.80
C PRO A 6 -5.49 -6.76 -16.34
N ASP A 7 -4.45 -7.22 -17.04
CA ASP A 7 -4.41 -8.55 -17.62
C ASP A 7 -4.38 -9.61 -16.49
N SER A 8 -5.51 -10.28 -16.29
CA SER A 8 -5.65 -11.30 -15.24
C SER A 8 -4.86 -12.58 -15.52
N SER A 9 -4.27 -12.71 -16.72
CA SER A 9 -3.44 -13.87 -17.10
C SER A 9 -1.99 -13.76 -16.64
N LEU A 10 -1.57 -12.62 -16.07
CA LEU A 10 -0.19 -12.39 -15.63
C LEU A 10 0.23 -13.42 -14.57
N GLN A 11 1.40 -14.01 -14.79
CA GLN A 11 1.95 -15.07 -13.94
C GLN A 11 3.02 -14.56 -12.98
N GLU A 12 3.26 -15.30 -11.89
CA GLU A 12 4.43 -15.11 -11.03
C GLU A 12 5.71 -15.42 -11.83
N SER A 13 6.73 -14.56 -11.72
CA SER A 13 8.03 -14.80 -12.35
C SER A 13 8.86 -15.82 -11.58
N SER A 14 9.66 -16.63 -12.29
CA SER A 14 10.69 -17.45 -11.66
C SER A 14 11.74 -16.55 -10.99
N ILE A 15 12.20 -16.93 -9.79
CA ILE A 15 13.27 -16.21 -9.08
C ILE A 15 14.56 -16.18 -9.90
N THR A 16 14.87 -17.25 -10.64
CA THR A 16 16.11 -17.38 -11.43
C THR A 16 16.13 -16.52 -12.68
N GLU A 17 14.96 -16.09 -13.16
CA GLU A 17 14.80 -15.31 -14.40
C GLU A 17 14.54 -13.83 -14.09
N MET A 18 14.52 -13.48 -12.81
CA MET A 18 14.15 -12.16 -12.34
C MET A 18 15.34 -11.21 -12.43
N PRO A 19 15.14 -9.95 -12.85
CA PRO A 19 16.19 -8.94 -12.81
C PRO A 19 16.71 -8.73 -11.39
N ASN A 20 18.02 -8.48 -11.25
CA ASN A 20 18.67 -8.35 -9.95
C ASN A 20 18.06 -7.23 -9.09
N GLU A 21 17.66 -6.14 -9.72
CA GLU A 21 16.99 -4.99 -9.11
C GLU A 21 15.55 -5.27 -8.63
N VAL A 22 15.01 -6.45 -8.90
CA VAL A 22 13.70 -6.87 -8.38
C VAL A 22 13.86 -7.80 -7.17
N LEU A 23 14.96 -8.56 -7.11
CA LEU A 23 15.19 -9.57 -6.07
C LEU A 23 15.18 -8.99 -4.65
N HIS A 24 15.63 -7.75 -4.45
CA HIS A 24 15.62 -7.14 -3.11
C HIS A 24 14.21 -6.87 -2.57
N TYR A 25 13.19 -6.84 -3.45
CA TYR A 25 11.78 -6.72 -3.06
C TYR A 25 11.14 -8.05 -2.65
N LEU A 26 11.90 -9.14 -2.58
CA LEU A 26 11.50 -10.38 -1.92
C LEU A 26 11.80 -10.37 -0.41
N LEU A 27 12.76 -9.54 0.00
CA LEU A 27 13.31 -9.58 1.36
C LEU A 27 12.40 -8.84 2.36
N PRO A 28 12.35 -9.29 3.63
CA PRO A 28 11.62 -8.60 4.68
C PRO A 28 12.19 -7.19 4.92
N SER A 29 11.34 -6.28 5.35
CA SER A 29 11.70 -4.89 5.68
C SER A 29 11.04 -4.46 6.99
N ARG A 30 11.30 -3.24 7.47
CA ARG A 30 10.91 -2.78 8.83
C ARG A 30 9.43 -2.99 9.13
N TYR A 31 8.55 -2.72 8.18
CA TYR A 31 7.10 -2.88 8.38
C TYR A 31 6.51 -4.09 7.66
N CYS A 32 7.34 -4.83 6.92
CA CYS A 32 6.91 -5.97 6.11
C CYS A 32 7.69 -7.23 6.49
N GLN A 33 7.37 -7.82 7.65
CA GLN A 33 8.06 -9.00 8.19
C GLN A 33 7.62 -10.30 7.49
N SER A 34 7.96 -10.46 6.20
CA SER A 34 7.53 -11.60 5.37
C SER A 34 8.10 -12.95 5.83
N ASP A 35 9.29 -12.93 6.45
CA ASP A 35 9.96 -14.09 7.02
C ASP A 35 9.17 -14.70 8.19
N VAL A 36 8.68 -13.87 9.12
CA VAL A 36 7.89 -14.36 10.26
C VAL A 36 6.44 -14.70 9.89
N MET A 37 5.91 -14.07 8.84
CA MET A 37 4.53 -14.25 8.38
C MET A 37 4.35 -15.36 7.33
N SER A 38 5.42 -16.07 6.96
CA SER A 38 5.43 -17.13 5.94
C SER A 38 4.36 -18.20 6.15
N ARG A 39 4.22 -18.72 7.39
CA ARG A 39 3.21 -19.74 7.71
C ARG A 39 1.78 -19.23 7.55
N ALA A 40 1.50 -18.01 7.98
CA ALA A 40 0.18 -17.40 7.83
C ALA A 40 -0.15 -17.21 6.34
N ALA A 41 0.80 -16.69 5.56
CA ALA A 41 0.63 -16.50 4.12
C ALA A 41 0.35 -17.83 3.39
N GLN A 42 1.13 -18.87 3.69
CA GLN A 42 0.93 -20.20 3.11
C GLN A 42 -0.44 -20.78 3.50
N HIS A 43 -0.83 -20.67 4.76
CA HIS A 43 -2.13 -21.18 5.22
C HIS A 43 -3.30 -20.50 4.51
N LEU A 44 -3.24 -19.18 4.35
CA LEU A 44 -4.33 -18.40 3.76
C LEU A 44 -4.37 -18.49 2.22
N PHE A 45 -3.21 -18.57 1.56
CA PHE A 45 -3.13 -18.28 0.12
C PHE A 45 -2.45 -19.37 -0.73
N SER A 46 -1.96 -20.47 -0.15
CA SER A 46 -1.33 -21.55 -0.94
C SER A 46 -2.28 -22.23 -1.93
N GLY A 47 -3.57 -22.31 -1.58
CA GLY A 47 -4.62 -22.86 -2.45
C GLY A 47 -5.10 -21.91 -3.55
N ALA A 48 -4.73 -20.62 -3.50
CA ALA A 48 -5.13 -19.66 -4.51
C ALA A 48 -4.35 -19.86 -5.83
N PRO A 49 -5.00 -19.72 -7.00
CA PRO A 49 -4.32 -19.76 -8.30
C PRO A 49 -3.17 -18.74 -8.35
N ARG A 50 -2.00 -19.19 -8.82
CA ARG A 50 -0.78 -18.36 -8.91
C ARG A 50 -0.98 -17.15 -9.84
N GLY A 51 -0.09 -16.17 -9.71
CA GLY A 51 -0.07 -14.98 -10.57
C GLY A 51 -0.95 -13.86 -10.03
N TYR A 52 -1.54 -13.09 -10.95
CA TYR A 52 -2.42 -11.97 -10.64
C TYR A 52 -3.56 -12.35 -9.68
N ALA A 53 -4.19 -13.50 -9.91
CA ALA A 53 -5.30 -14.00 -9.10
C ALA A 53 -4.91 -14.17 -7.62
N ARG A 54 -3.69 -14.62 -7.31
CA ARG A 54 -3.22 -14.75 -5.92
C ARG A 54 -3.08 -13.39 -5.24
N VAL A 55 -2.51 -12.41 -5.93
CA VAL A 55 -2.32 -11.06 -5.38
C VAL A 55 -3.67 -10.37 -5.19
N GLN A 56 -4.60 -10.55 -6.12
CA GLN A 56 -5.98 -10.08 -5.95
C GLN A 56 -6.66 -10.73 -4.75
N HIS A 57 -6.50 -12.05 -4.57
CA HIS A 57 -7.07 -12.77 -3.44
C HIS A 57 -6.50 -12.29 -2.09
N ILE A 58 -5.22 -11.92 -2.04
CA ILE A 58 -4.61 -11.25 -0.87
C ILE A 58 -5.31 -9.90 -0.60
N CYS A 59 -5.54 -9.09 -1.62
CA CYS A 59 -6.21 -7.79 -1.48
C CYS A 59 -7.65 -7.94 -0.96
N GLU A 60 -8.40 -8.88 -1.55
CA GLU A 60 -9.76 -9.20 -1.13
C GLU A 60 -9.81 -9.68 0.32
N TRP A 61 -8.91 -10.59 0.70
CA TRP A 61 -8.85 -11.07 2.07
C TRP A 61 -8.53 -9.95 3.06
N ILE A 62 -7.60 -9.04 2.72
CA ILE A 62 -7.28 -7.90 3.59
C ILE A 62 -8.50 -7.00 3.73
N ARG A 63 -9.16 -6.63 2.63
CA ARG A 63 -10.37 -5.80 2.63
C ARG A 63 -11.46 -6.41 3.51
N ASP A 64 -11.64 -7.73 3.43
CA ASP A 64 -12.74 -8.42 4.10
C ASP A 64 -12.44 -8.74 5.59
N ASN A 65 -11.16 -8.71 6.00
CA ASN A 65 -10.73 -9.14 7.34
C ASN A 65 -10.04 -8.04 8.18
N ILE A 66 -9.69 -6.91 7.58
CA ILE A 66 -9.06 -5.78 8.27
C ILE A 66 -9.99 -4.57 8.14
N ALA A 67 -10.41 -4.01 9.27
CA ALA A 67 -11.23 -2.82 9.30
C ALA A 67 -10.42 -1.58 8.91
N TYR A 68 -10.92 -0.78 7.96
CA TYR A 68 -10.34 0.52 7.68
C TYR A 68 -10.77 1.51 8.77
N GLN A 69 -9.85 1.90 9.65
CA GLN A 69 -10.16 2.74 10.80
C GLN A 69 -9.04 3.74 11.07
N LEU A 70 -9.38 5.03 11.06
CA LEU A 70 -8.43 6.09 11.40
C LEU A 70 -8.06 6.02 12.88
N GLY A 71 -6.80 6.30 13.21
CA GLY A 71 -6.32 6.42 14.59
C GLY A 71 -5.97 5.12 15.32
N VAL A 72 -6.13 3.96 14.67
CA VAL A 72 -5.82 2.65 15.28
C VAL A 72 -4.36 2.26 15.16
N SER A 73 -3.65 2.84 14.19
CA SER A 73 -2.24 2.57 13.95
C SER A 73 -1.35 3.76 14.31
N THR A 74 -0.07 3.46 14.47
CA THR A 74 0.99 4.40 14.79
C THR A 74 2.08 4.29 13.73
N PRO A 75 3.02 5.24 13.64
CA PRO A 75 4.13 5.13 12.70
C PRO A 75 4.92 3.82 12.80
N THR A 76 5.07 3.30 14.02
CA THR A 76 5.81 2.07 14.29
C THR A 76 5.04 0.78 13.99
N THR A 77 3.72 0.87 13.75
CA THR A 77 2.84 -0.27 13.44
C THR A 77 3.32 -0.99 12.19
N SER A 78 3.46 -2.31 12.32
CA SER A 78 3.95 -3.22 11.30
C SER A 78 2.84 -4.11 10.71
N ALA A 79 3.11 -4.78 9.59
CA ALA A 79 2.16 -5.72 8.98
C ALA A 79 1.71 -6.82 9.96
N GLN A 80 2.62 -7.33 10.80
CA GLN A 80 2.27 -8.32 11.81
C GLN A 80 1.29 -7.77 12.85
N ASP A 81 1.48 -6.53 13.29
CA ASP A 81 0.58 -5.87 14.24
C ASP A 81 -0.82 -5.75 13.64
N VAL A 82 -0.92 -5.29 12.38
CA VAL A 82 -2.18 -5.11 11.65
C VAL A 82 -2.89 -6.45 11.46
N TYR A 83 -2.14 -7.50 11.12
CA TYR A 83 -2.69 -8.85 11.03
C TYR A 83 -3.31 -9.31 12.35
N LEU A 84 -2.73 -8.97 13.50
CA LEU A 84 -3.28 -9.34 14.81
C LEU A 84 -4.43 -8.42 15.24
N GLN A 85 -4.29 -7.11 15.02
CA GLN A 85 -5.25 -6.09 15.44
C GLN A 85 -6.51 -6.05 14.59
N ARG A 86 -6.43 -6.52 13.34
CA ARG A 86 -7.55 -6.52 12.37
C ARG A 86 -8.10 -5.13 12.06
N ALA A 87 -7.28 -4.09 12.22
CA ALA A 87 -7.64 -2.73 11.84
C ALA A 87 -6.39 -1.94 11.41
N GLY A 88 -6.58 -0.96 10.52
CA GLY A 88 -5.50 -0.10 10.03
C GLY A 88 -5.97 0.93 9.01
N VAL A 89 -5.03 1.64 8.40
CA VAL A 89 -5.26 2.59 7.29
C VAL A 89 -4.56 2.14 6.00
N CYS A 90 -4.61 2.95 4.93
CA CYS A 90 -4.08 2.57 3.61
C CYS A 90 -2.63 2.05 3.63
N ARG A 91 -1.74 2.70 4.39
CA ARG A 91 -0.35 2.24 4.60
C ARG A 91 -0.28 0.82 5.16
N ASP A 92 -1.08 0.57 6.18
CA ASP A 92 -1.05 -0.68 6.93
C ASP A 92 -1.56 -1.83 6.08
N PHE A 93 -2.61 -1.58 5.29
CA PHE A 93 -3.13 -2.53 4.32
C PHE A 93 -2.08 -2.84 3.24
N ALA A 94 -1.42 -1.82 2.70
CA ALA A 94 -0.37 -2.00 1.70
C ALA A 94 0.83 -2.80 2.26
N HIS A 95 1.29 -2.51 3.49
CA HIS A 95 2.36 -3.28 4.14
C HIS A 95 1.97 -4.73 4.39
N LEU A 96 0.74 -4.99 4.82
CA LEU A 96 0.26 -6.35 5.01
C LEU A 96 0.19 -7.13 3.67
N ALA A 97 -0.28 -6.48 2.61
CA ALA A 97 -0.31 -7.08 1.27
C ALA A 97 1.10 -7.40 0.75
N ILE A 98 2.04 -6.45 0.89
CA ILE A 98 3.46 -6.65 0.54
C ILE A 98 4.06 -7.81 1.32
N THR A 99 3.76 -7.89 2.61
CA THR A 99 4.25 -8.96 3.50
C THR A 99 3.80 -10.33 3.01
N PHE A 100 2.51 -10.49 2.69
CA PHE A 100 1.98 -11.74 2.17
C PHE A 100 2.51 -12.09 0.78
N CYS A 101 2.64 -11.10 -0.11
CA CYS A 101 3.27 -11.32 -1.42
C CYS A 101 4.70 -11.85 -1.28
N ARG A 102 5.53 -11.16 -0.49
CA ARG A 102 6.92 -11.56 -0.25
C ARG A 102 7.05 -12.91 0.43
N ALA A 103 6.17 -13.22 1.39
CA ALA A 103 6.08 -14.51 2.05
C ALA A 103 5.74 -15.67 1.09
N LEU A 104 5.14 -15.37 -0.06
CA LEU A 104 4.82 -16.30 -1.13
C LEU A 104 5.80 -16.19 -2.32
N ASN A 105 6.96 -15.56 -2.11
CA ASN A 105 8.00 -15.33 -3.11
C ASN A 105 7.56 -14.45 -4.31
N ILE A 106 6.62 -13.54 -4.08
CA ILE A 106 6.20 -12.53 -5.06
C ILE A 106 6.86 -11.20 -4.67
N PRO A 107 7.76 -10.64 -5.49
CA PRO A 107 8.36 -9.35 -5.19
C PRO A 107 7.28 -8.28 -5.14
N ALA A 108 7.28 -7.50 -4.06
CA ALA A 108 6.30 -6.46 -3.86
C ALA A 108 6.93 -5.20 -3.24
N ARG A 109 6.43 -4.03 -3.61
CA ARG A 109 6.94 -2.73 -3.14
C ARG A 109 5.81 -1.76 -2.84
N LEU A 110 6.05 -0.86 -1.89
CA LEU A 110 5.11 0.20 -1.55
C LEU A 110 5.12 1.26 -2.65
N VAL A 111 3.95 1.79 -2.96
CA VAL A 111 3.79 2.98 -3.81
C VAL A 111 2.99 4.02 -3.04
N VAL A 112 3.51 5.24 -2.99
CA VAL A 112 2.81 6.38 -2.37
C VAL A 112 2.53 7.45 -3.41
N GLY A 113 1.41 8.13 -3.25
CA GLY A 113 0.99 9.16 -4.19
C GLY A 113 -0.27 9.89 -3.73
N TYR A 114 -0.87 10.58 -4.69
CA TYR A 114 -2.14 11.28 -4.52
C TYR A 114 -3.19 10.65 -5.42
N VAL A 115 -4.42 10.62 -4.93
CA VAL A 115 -5.59 10.21 -5.72
C VAL A 115 -6.80 10.96 -5.18
N HIS A 116 -7.75 11.26 -6.06
CA HIS A 116 -9.00 11.88 -5.63
C HIS A 116 -9.87 10.84 -4.92
N PHE A 117 -10.20 11.10 -3.65
CA PHE A 117 -11.18 10.31 -2.90
C PHE A 117 -12.58 10.94 -2.96
N ASN A 118 -13.63 10.12 -3.07
CA ASN A 118 -14.99 10.60 -2.83
C ASN A 118 -15.30 10.66 -1.32
N ASP A 119 -14.79 9.68 -0.59
CA ASP A 119 -14.77 9.52 0.87
C ASP A 119 -13.65 8.51 1.17
N PRO A 120 -12.77 8.68 2.19
CA PRO A 120 -12.66 9.76 3.19
C PRO A 120 -12.15 11.10 2.62
N PRO A 121 -11.96 12.17 3.44
CA PRO A 121 -11.31 13.41 3.00
C PRO A 121 -9.95 13.19 2.32
N GLN A 122 -9.53 14.15 1.50
CA GLN A 122 -8.29 14.03 0.73
C GLN A 122 -7.07 13.87 1.63
N ASP A 123 -6.26 12.85 1.34
CA ASP A 123 -4.99 12.57 2.02
C ASP A 123 -3.99 11.94 1.03
N PHE A 124 -2.76 11.69 1.50
CA PHE A 124 -1.85 10.77 0.82
C PHE A 124 -2.44 9.37 0.74
N HIS A 125 -2.17 8.69 -0.36
CA HIS A 125 -2.54 7.30 -0.52
C HIS A 125 -1.33 6.39 -0.60
N ALA A 126 -1.42 5.27 0.10
CA ALA A 126 -0.44 4.20 0.05
C ALA A 126 -1.09 2.96 -0.58
N THR A 127 -0.51 2.52 -1.68
CA THR A 127 -0.86 1.31 -2.43
C THR A 127 0.39 0.43 -2.54
N PHE A 128 0.34 -0.65 -3.31
CA PHE A 128 1.53 -1.45 -3.58
C PHE A 128 1.59 -1.93 -5.02
N GLU A 129 2.77 -2.33 -5.45
CA GLU A 129 2.97 -3.06 -6.70
C GLU A 129 3.51 -4.45 -6.41
N ALA A 130 3.09 -5.43 -7.20
CA ALA A 130 3.67 -6.76 -7.27
C ALA A 130 4.30 -7.00 -8.64
N TRP A 131 5.42 -7.74 -8.69
CA TRP A 131 6.08 -8.10 -9.93
C TRP A 131 5.43 -9.34 -10.55
N LEU A 132 4.74 -9.16 -11.66
CA LEU A 132 3.98 -10.20 -12.37
C LEU A 132 4.19 -10.05 -13.88
N GLY A 133 4.40 -11.17 -14.57
CA GLY A 133 4.60 -11.20 -16.02
C GLY A 133 5.76 -10.30 -16.50
N GLY A 134 6.81 -10.16 -15.69
CA GLY A 134 7.97 -9.33 -16.04
C GLY A 134 7.73 -7.82 -15.89
N ARG A 135 6.71 -7.40 -15.13
CA ARG A 135 6.43 -5.97 -14.87
C ARG A 135 5.85 -5.73 -13.48
N TRP A 136 5.93 -4.49 -13.02
CA TRP A 136 5.21 -4.03 -11.84
C TRP A 136 3.73 -3.81 -12.16
N VAL A 137 2.85 -4.40 -11.34
CA VAL A 137 1.39 -4.28 -11.44
C VAL A 137 0.90 -3.69 -10.12
N MET A 138 0.13 -2.61 -10.18
CA MET A 138 -0.37 -1.90 -9.01
C MET A 138 -1.67 -2.52 -8.49
N PHE A 139 -1.79 -2.57 -7.17
CA PHE A 139 -2.96 -3.07 -6.44
C PHE A 139 -3.25 -2.14 -5.27
N ASP A 140 -4.52 -2.02 -4.91
CA ASP A 140 -4.98 -1.28 -3.74
C ASP A 140 -5.93 -2.15 -2.91
N PRO A 141 -5.48 -2.69 -1.76
CA PRO A 141 -6.31 -3.49 -0.87
C PRO A 141 -7.40 -2.70 -0.15
N THR A 142 -7.36 -1.36 -0.18
CA THR A 142 -8.39 -0.51 0.45
C THR A 142 -9.62 -0.32 -0.44
N HIS A 143 -9.45 -0.44 -1.77
CA HIS A 143 -10.47 -0.15 -2.78
C HIS A 143 -11.05 1.29 -2.71
N LEU A 144 -10.35 2.22 -2.06
CA LEU A 144 -10.84 3.59 -1.90
C LEU A 144 -10.83 4.39 -3.21
N ALA A 145 -9.92 4.07 -4.12
CA ALA A 145 -9.86 4.70 -5.43
C ALA A 145 -9.29 3.74 -6.49
N PRO A 146 -9.57 3.99 -7.79
CA PRO A 146 -8.95 3.24 -8.88
C PRO A 146 -7.43 3.44 -8.88
N VAL A 147 -6.67 2.35 -8.96
CA VAL A 147 -5.19 2.39 -8.96
C VAL A 147 -4.62 3.19 -10.13
N GLU A 148 -5.30 3.21 -11.27
CA GLU A 148 -4.90 3.97 -12.45
C GLU A 148 -5.03 5.50 -12.27
N ALA A 149 -5.78 5.94 -11.25
CA ALA A 149 -5.94 7.36 -10.93
C ALA A 149 -4.85 7.87 -9.97
N VAL A 150 -4.01 6.97 -9.43
CA VAL A 150 -2.95 7.34 -8.49
C VAL A 150 -1.83 8.07 -9.23
N VAL A 151 -1.62 9.34 -8.86
CA VAL A 151 -0.44 10.12 -9.25
C VAL A 151 0.69 9.76 -8.31
N ARG A 152 1.63 8.94 -8.81
CA ARG A 152 2.77 8.45 -8.03
C ARG A 152 3.72 9.57 -7.64
N VAL A 153 4.04 9.62 -6.35
CA VAL A 153 5.12 10.47 -5.80
C VAL A 153 6.39 9.65 -5.58
N GLY A 154 6.27 8.43 -5.06
CA GLY A 154 7.42 7.59 -4.73
C GLY A 154 7.08 6.12 -4.62
N ASN A 155 8.12 5.28 -4.60
CA ASN A 155 8.00 3.85 -4.32
C ASN A 155 9.27 3.35 -3.62
N GLY A 156 9.13 2.27 -2.86
CA GLY A 156 10.21 1.74 -2.02
C GLY A 156 9.85 0.42 -1.38
N ARG A 157 10.75 -0.16 -0.58
CA ARG A 157 10.51 -1.46 0.06
C ARG A 157 9.37 -1.38 1.06
N ASP A 158 9.28 -0.30 1.81
CA ASP A 158 8.17 0.05 2.70
C ASP A 158 8.20 1.56 3.02
N ALA A 159 7.48 1.98 4.06
CA ALA A 159 7.36 3.40 4.41
C ALA A 159 8.67 4.04 4.91
N LYS A 160 9.73 3.27 5.22
CA LYS A 160 11.05 3.87 5.53
C LYS A 160 11.71 4.49 4.30
N ASP A 161 11.38 3.99 3.11
CA ASP A 161 11.93 4.50 1.85
C ASP A 161 11.05 5.61 1.23
N THR A 162 9.81 5.78 1.72
CA THR A 162 8.80 6.64 1.11
C THR A 162 8.05 7.51 2.12
N ALA A 163 8.65 7.76 3.29
CA ALA A 163 8.06 8.64 4.27
C ALA A 163 7.88 10.04 3.67
N PHE A 164 6.70 10.64 3.86
CA PHE A 164 6.46 12.01 3.39
C PHE A 164 7.42 13.00 4.06
N ALA A 165 7.61 12.85 5.37
CA ALA A 165 8.57 13.60 6.14
C ALA A 165 9.31 12.67 7.12
N THR A 166 10.63 12.78 7.16
CA THR A 166 11.47 12.17 8.21
C THR A 166 12.03 13.29 9.05
N MET A 167 11.77 13.26 10.36
CA MET A 167 12.11 14.34 11.27
C MET A 167 13.12 13.88 12.32
N PHE A 168 14.09 14.72 12.59
CA PHE A 168 15.13 14.49 13.59
C PHE A 168 15.01 15.58 14.66
N GLY A 169 14.75 15.16 15.90
CA GLY A 169 14.46 16.07 17.01
C GLY A 169 12.97 16.25 17.29
N SER A 170 12.64 17.20 18.15
CA SER A 170 11.25 17.45 18.57
C SER A 170 10.55 18.33 17.54
N VAL A 171 9.72 17.71 16.68
CA VAL A 171 8.93 18.40 15.68
C VAL A 171 7.47 17.97 15.79
N THR A 172 6.55 18.93 15.69
CA THR A 172 5.11 18.69 15.71
C THR A 172 4.49 19.29 14.46
N MET A 173 3.75 18.49 13.71
CA MET A 173 2.95 18.98 12.58
C MET A 173 1.76 19.76 13.13
N THR A 174 1.68 21.05 12.79
CA THR A 174 0.60 21.94 13.24
C THR A 174 -0.56 22.02 12.25
N TYR A 175 -0.29 21.74 10.97
CA TYR A 175 -1.28 21.84 9.90
C TYR A 175 -0.89 20.95 8.72
N MET A 176 -1.88 20.34 8.07
CA MET A 176 -1.74 19.60 6.82
C MET A 176 -2.97 19.85 5.96
N HIS A 177 -2.76 20.13 4.68
CA HIS A 177 -3.82 20.36 3.72
C HIS A 177 -3.46 19.77 2.37
N ILE A 178 -4.34 18.93 1.83
CA ILE A 178 -4.15 18.21 0.58
C ILE A 178 -5.39 18.42 -0.27
N GLN A 179 -5.16 18.78 -1.53
CA GLN A 179 -6.21 18.90 -2.54
C GLN A 179 -5.79 18.11 -3.77
N VAL A 180 -6.70 17.30 -4.28
CA VAL A 180 -6.54 16.56 -5.53
C VAL A 180 -7.74 16.89 -6.40
N ASN A 181 -7.51 17.58 -7.52
CA ASN A 181 -8.57 17.99 -8.43
C ASN A 181 -8.50 17.15 -9.72
N HIS A 182 -9.65 16.89 -10.34
CA HIS A 182 -9.68 16.40 -11.71
C HIS A 182 -9.48 17.57 -12.69
N ASP A 183 -8.86 17.29 -13.84
CA ASP A 183 -8.63 18.30 -14.88
C ASP A 183 -9.93 19.06 -15.20
N GLY A 184 -9.89 20.39 -15.09
CA GLY A 184 -11.00 21.29 -15.42
C GLY A 184 -11.84 21.79 -14.25
N GLN A 185 -11.60 21.34 -13.01
CA GLN A 185 -12.19 21.97 -11.81
C GLN A 185 -11.26 23.05 -11.24
N PRO A 186 -11.76 24.28 -10.96
CA PRO A 186 -10.97 25.27 -10.24
C PRO A 186 -10.67 24.76 -8.81
N PRO A 187 -9.52 25.14 -8.23
CA PRO A 187 -9.24 24.85 -6.82
C PRO A 187 -10.37 25.39 -5.95
N SER A 188 -10.81 24.65 -4.92
CA SER A 188 -11.83 25.18 -4.01
C SER A 188 -11.27 26.39 -3.25
N GLU A 189 -11.98 27.52 -3.29
CA GLU A 189 -11.53 28.80 -2.75
C GLU A 189 -11.61 28.91 -1.22
N ASN A 190 -12.21 27.92 -0.55
CA ASN A 190 -12.31 27.86 0.91
C ASN A 190 -12.14 26.42 1.39
N PRO A 191 -10.95 26.02 1.86
CA PRO A 191 -10.85 24.81 2.63
C PRO A 191 -11.33 25.14 4.04
N ASP A 192 -12.45 24.55 4.46
CA ASP A 192 -12.67 24.38 5.89
C ASP A 192 -11.40 23.73 6.44
N PRO A 193 -10.78 24.27 7.51
CA PRO A 193 -9.69 23.56 8.15
C PRO A 193 -10.27 22.23 8.57
N ILE A 194 -9.88 21.15 7.89
CA ILE A 194 -9.97 19.84 8.48
C ILE A 194 -9.10 20.00 9.73
N GLU A 195 -9.72 20.06 10.91
CA GLU A 195 -9.08 19.55 12.11
C GLU A 195 -8.79 18.09 11.81
N ALA A 196 -7.74 17.86 11.03
CA ALA A 196 -7.03 16.62 11.07
C ALA A 196 -6.58 16.62 12.51
N THR A 197 -7.34 15.91 13.35
CA THR A 197 -6.76 15.36 14.55
C THR A 197 -5.52 14.68 14.00
N VAL A 198 -4.37 15.32 14.21
CA VAL A 198 -3.07 14.82 13.79
C VAL A 198 -2.83 13.61 14.68
N GLN A 199 -3.55 12.52 14.40
CA GLN A 199 -3.20 11.20 14.85
C GLN A 199 -2.08 10.79 13.94
N ARG A 200 -0.91 11.36 14.26
CA ARG A 200 0.41 10.91 13.88
C ARG A 200 0.42 10.40 12.44
N LEU A 201 0.53 11.36 11.53
CA LEU A 201 1.11 11.18 10.20
C LEU A 201 2.12 10.03 10.26
N VAL A 202 2.17 9.20 9.24
CA VAL A 202 3.17 8.14 9.13
C VAL A 202 4.57 8.75 9.27
N MET A 203 5.11 8.69 10.48
CA MET A 203 6.38 9.27 10.91
C MET A 203 7.33 8.12 11.18
N ALA A 204 7.72 7.42 10.11
CA ALA A 204 8.72 6.36 10.13
C ALA A 204 8.70 5.53 11.44
#